data_AF-A0A950YHX0-F1
#
_entry.id   AF-A0A950YHX0-F1
#
_cell.length_a   1.000
_cell.length_b   1.000
_cell.length_c   1.000
_cell.angle_alpha   90.00
_cell.angle_beta   90.00
_cell.angle_gamma   90.00
#
_symmetry.space_group_name_H-M   'P 1'
#
loop_
_entity.id
_entity.type
_entity.pdbx_description
1 polymer ?
#
loop_
_entity_poly.entity_id
_entity_poly.type
_entity_poly.pdbx_seq_one_letter_code
_entity_poly.pdbx_strand_id
1 'polypeptide(L)'
;FRGLVVESSGEHRGKLDLKIGGVIPIVDLARWAGIAAGVTSASTAERLRAAAAAGTLSHGQARTLEDALTLITSLRVERQVGQLRAGQEPDDYVNPATLTKLTRSYLREAFRAVASVQKHVAAELKVGVQ
;
A
#
# COMPACT_ATOMS: atom_id res chain seq x y z
N PHE A 1 -14.91 -5.25 0.02
CA PHE A 1 -13.50 -5.36 -0.37
C PHE A 1 -13.35 -5.60 -1.89
N ARG A 2 -14.14 -4.93 -2.75
CA ARG A 2 -13.89 -5.00 -4.21
C ARG A 2 -12.61 -4.23 -4.53
N GLY A 3 -11.64 -4.88 -5.17
CA GLY A 3 -10.31 -4.33 -5.47
C GLY A 3 -9.20 -4.70 -4.47
N LEU A 4 -9.51 -5.55 -3.48
CA LEU A 4 -8.57 -6.04 -2.49
C LEU A 4 -8.27 -7.50 -2.72
N VAL A 5 -6.99 -7.88 -2.66
CA VAL A 5 -6.56 -9.28 -2.63
C VAL A 5 -7.01 -9.86 -1.28
N VAL A 6 -8.29 -10.22 -1.22
CA VAL A 6 -8.82 -11.13 -0.22
C VAL A 6 -8.54 -12.51 -0.78
N GLU A 7 -7.81 -13.31 -0.02
CA GLU A 7 -7.57 -14.69 -0.42
C GLU A 7 -8.91 -15.41 -0.60
N SER A 8 -9.11 -15.96 -1.79
CA SER A 8 -10.38 -16.57 -2.20
C SER A 8 -10.46 -18.06 -1.84
N SER A 9 -9.32 -18.67 -1.50
CA SER A 9 -9.19 -20.08 -1.17
C SER A 9 -8.00 -20.33 -0.22
N GLY A 10 -7.80 -21.57 0.23
CA GLY A 10 -6.69 -21.94 1.11
C GLY A 10 -6.83 -21.48 2.56
N GLU A 11 -5.75 -21.65 3.33
CA GLU A 11 -5.66 -21.36 4.77
C GLU A 11 -5.97 -19.90 5.13
N HIS A 12 -5.72 -18.98 4.18
CA HIS A 12 -5.90 -17.54 4.38
C HIS A 12 -7.23 -17.02 3.86
N ARG A 13 -8.17 -17.88 3.44
CA ARG A 13 -9.46 -17.46 2.86
C ARG A 13 -10.16 -16.40 3.72
N GLY A 14 -10.52 -15.28 3.09
CA GLY A 14 -11.18 -14.16 3.75
C GLY A 14 -10.24 -13.18 4.49
N LYS A 15 -8.93 -13.44 4.51
CA LYS A 15 -7.90 -12.53 5.03
C LYS A 15 -7.33 -11.67 3.91
N LEU A 16 -6.77 -10.52 4.29
CA LEU A 16 -6.05 -9.59 3.43
C LEU A 16 -4.55 -9.76 3.63
N ASP A 17 -3.79 -9.95 2.56
CA ASP A 17 -2.33 -9.84 2.61
C ASP A 17 -1.91 -8.36 2.62
N LEU A 18 -1.38 -7.91 3.75
CA LEU A 18 -0.94 -6.52 3.96
C LEU A 18 0.33 -6.17 3.17
N LYS A 19 1.20 -7.15 2.91
CA LYS A 19 2.45 -6.93 2.18
C LYS A 19 2.20 -6.87 0.68
N ILE A 20 1.55 -7.89 0.13
CA ILE A 20 1.26 -8.00 -1.31
C ILE A 20 0.22 -6.98 -1.73
N GLY A 21 -0.86 -6.83 -0.96
CA GLY A 21 -1.94 -5.90 -1.31
C GLY A 21 -1.61 -4.43 -1.06
N GLY A 22 -0.63 -4.15 -0.18
CA GLY A 22 -0.41 -2.82 0.39
C GLY A 22 1.00 -2.30 0.26
N VAL A 23 1.92 -2.87 1.06
CA VAL A 23 3.29 -2.37 1.16
C VAL A 23 4.01 -2.38 -0.19
N ILE A 24 4.00 -3.52 -0.90
CA ILE A 24 4.70 -3.67 -2.18
C ILE A 24 4.16 -2.67 -3.22
N PRO A 25 2.84 -2.61 -3.49
CA PRO A 25 2.29 -1.63 -4.43
C PRO A 25 2.65 -0.18 -4.11
N ILE A 26 2.62 0.23 -2.83
CA ILE A 26 2.97 1.60 -2.45
C ILE A 26 4.46 1.86 -2.70
N VAL A 27 5.33 0.92 -2.35
CA VAL A 27 6.78 1.02 -2.58
C VAL A 27 7.09 1.11 -4.08
N ASP A 28 6.40 0.33 -4.91
CA ASP A 28 6.62 0.34 -6.35
C ASP A 28 6.13 1.62 -7.01
N LEU A 29 4.96 2.13 -6.60
CA LEU A 29 4.48 3.46 -7.02
C LEU A 29 5.45 4.57 -6.63
N ALA A 30 5.94 4.55 -5.39
CA ALA A 30 6.93 5.52 -4.93
C ALA A 30 8.24 5.40 -5.72
N ARG A 31 8.68 4.19 -6.07
CA ARG A 31 9.87 3.98 -6.90
C ARG A 31 9.70 4.56 -8.30
N TRP A 32 8.60 4.25 -8.97
CA TRP A 32 8.30 4.80 -10.28
C TRP A 32 8.24 6.34 -10.23
N ALA A 33 7.46 6.90 -9.31
CA ALA A 33 7.27 8.34 -9.22
C ALA A 33 8.55 9.08 -8.80
N GLY A 34 9.35 8.48 -7.92
CA GLY A 34 10.67 8.99 -7.54
C GLY A 34 11.64 9.04 -8.72
N ILE A 35 11.68 7.99 -9.55
CA ILE A 35 12.50 7.97 -10.76
C ILE A 35 12.07 9.07 -11.74
N ALA A 36 10.76 9.24 -11.95
CA ALA A 36 10.21 10.31 -12.79
C ALA A 36 10.56 11.71 -12.25
N ALA A 37 10.71 11.84 -10.94
CA ALA A 37 11.16 13.06 -10.26
C ALA A 37 12.69 13.21 -10.18
N GLY A 38 13.47 12.32 -10.81
CA GLY A 38 14.93 12.37 -10.83
C GLY A 38 15.62 11.81 -9.56
N VAL A 39 14.89 11.12 -8.68
CA VAL A 39 15.41 10.52 -7.45
C VAL A 39 15.66 9.02 -7.64
N THR A 40 16.93 8.62 -7.59
CA THR A 40 17.36 7.23 -7.83
C THR A 40 17.58 6.43 -6.53
N SER A 41 18.01 7.08 -5.45
CA SER A 41 18.22 6.48 -4.14
C SER A 41 17.63 7.36 -3.04
N ALA A 42 16.59 6.85 -2.37
CA ALA A 42 15.86 7.50 -1.29
C ALA A 42 14.88 6.50 -0.66
N SER A 43 14.44 6.75 0.56
CA SER A 43 13.35 6.02 1.21
C SER A 43 12.02 6.20 0.47
N THR A 44 11.06 5.30 0.71
CA THR A 44 9.73 5.37 0.09
C THR A 44 9.05 6.72 0.34
N ALA A 45 9.12 7.24 1.57
CA ALA A 45 8.51 8.52 1.91
C ALA A 45 9.22 9.71 1.23
N GLU A 46 10.55 9.68 1.13
CA GLU A 46 11.30 10.71 0.39
C GLU A 46 10.96 10.70 -1.11
N ARG A 47 10.81 9.52 -1.71
CA ARG A 47 10.38 9.40 -3.11
C ARG A 47 8.99 9.97 -3.35
N LEU A 48 8.04 9.73 -2.43
CA LEU A 48 6.69 10.28 -2.52
C LEU A 48 6.69 11.81 -2.39
N ARG A 49 7.47 12.36 -1.46
CA ARG A 49 7.64 13.83 -1.33
C ARG A 49 8.29 14.45 -2.57
N ALA A 50 9.33 13.81 -3.12
CA ALA A 50 9.98 14.28 -4.34
C ALA A 50 9.02 14.25 -5.54
N ALA A 51 8.25 13.17 -5.69
CA ALA A 51 7.23 13.05 -6.73
C ALA A 51 6.15 14.14 -6.62
N ALA A 52 5.74 14.50 -5.40
CA ALA A 52 4.83 15.61 -5.17
C ALA A 52 5.44 16.96 -5.58
N ALA A 53 6.70 17.21 -5.18
CA ALA A 53 7.41 18.44 -5.51
C ALA A 53 7.66 18.59 -7.03
N ALA A 54 7.91 17.48 -7.73
CA ALA A 54 8.09 17.45 -9.18
C ALA A 54 6.77 17.44 -9.98
N GLY A 55 5.62 17.31 -9.30
CA GLY A 55 4.30 17.28 -9.94
C GLY A 55 3.92 15.94 -10.59
N THR A 56 4.76 14.90 -10.49
CA THR A 56 4.43 13.54 -10.97
C THR A 56 3.28 12.91 -10.19
N LEU A 57 3.15 13.27 -8.91
CA LEU A 57 1.97 12.97 -8.10
C LEU A 57 1.42 14.29 -7.57
N SER A 58 0.10 14.38 -7.40
CA SER A 58 -0.45 15.47 -6.60
C SER A 58 -0.03 15.32 -5.13
N HIS A 59 0.08 16.43 -4.40
CA HIS A 59 0.37 16.41 -2.96
C HIS A 59 -0.62 15.51 -2.18
N GLY A 60 -1.89 15.51 -2.57
CA GLY A 60 -2.91 14.65 -1.96
C GLY A 60 -2.65 13.17 -2.18
N GLN A 61 -2.25 12.76 -3.39
CA GLN A 61 -1.91 11.36 -3.69
C GLN A 61 -0.67 10.92 -2.91
N ALA A 62 0.41 11.72 -2.93
CA ALA A 62 1.62 11.41 -2.18
C ALA A 62 1.33 11.26 -0.69
N ARG A 63 0.59 12.20 -0.10
CA ARG A 63 0.23 12.14 1.32
C ARG A 63 -0.62 10.92 1.65
N THR A 64 -1.60 10.61 0.81
CA THR A 64 -2.46 9.43 1.03
C THR A 64 -1.65 8.13 0.97
N LEU A 65 -0.67 8.03 0.07
CA LEU A 65 0.23 6.86 -0.01
C LEU A 65 1.16 6.76 1.21
N GLU A 66 1.66 7.88 1.74
CA GLU A 66 2.45 7.91 2.98
C GLU A 66 1.63 7.46 4.20
N ASP A 67 0.42 7.99 4.36
CA ASP A 67 -0.48 7.63 5.45
C ASP A 67 -0.90 6.14 5.34
N ALA A 68 -1.16 5.66 4.12
CA ALA A 68 -1.44 4.25 3.84
C ALA A 68 -0.27 3.34 4.23
N LEU A 69 0.96 3.68 3.83
CA LEU A 69 2.15 2.90 4.16
C LEU A 69 2.35 2.81 5.67
N THR A 70 2.17 3.92 6.37
CA THR A 70 2.29 4.00 7.83
C THR A 70 1.26 3.09 8.50
N LEU A 71 -0.02 3.21 8.12
CA LEU A 71 -1.08 2.38 8.69
C LEU A 71 -0.85 0.89 8.47
N ILE A 72 -0.54 0.49 7.23
CA ILE A 72 -0.38 -0.91 6.86
C ILE A 72 0.83 -1.52 7.57
N THR A 73 1.93 -0.77 7.65
CA THR A 73 3.15 -1.21 8.34
C THR A 73 2.90 -1.37 9.83
N SER A 74 2.22 -0.42 10.49
CA SER A 74 1.88 -0.52 11.90
C SER A 74 0.99 -1.72 12.20
N LEU A 75 -0.08 -1.93 11.42
CA LEU A 75 -0.96 -3.10 11.58
C LEU A 75 -0.20 -4.41 11.43
N ARG A 76 0.73 -4.47 10.48
CA ARG A 76 1.53 -5.65 10.18
C ARG A 76 2.51 -5.95 11.32
N VAL A 77 3.21 -4.94 11.84
CA VAL A 77 4.12 -5.09 12.98
C VAL A 77 3.36 -5.48 14.26
N GLU A 78 2.27 -4.79 14.59
CA GLU A 78 1.45 -5.10 15.77
C GLU A 78 0.98 -6.55 15.77
N ARG A 79 0.52 -7.05 14.62
CA ARG A 79 0.08 -8.42 14.47
C ARG A 79 1.24 -9.41 14.61
N GLN A 80 2.36 -9.18 13.93
CA GLN A 80 3.53 -10.06 14.00
C GLN A 80 4.09 -10.13 15.42
N VAL A 81 4.11 -9.02 16.15
CA VAL A 81 4.46 -9.00 17.59
C VAL A 81 3.49 -9.85 18.41
N GLY A 82 2.19 -9.77 18.13
CA GLY A 82 1.18 -10.63 18.77
C GLY A 82 1.39 -12.12 18.50
N GLN A 83 1.72 -12.49 17.26
CA GLN A 83 2.01 -13.87 16.86
C GLN A 83 3.26 -14.42 17.56
N LEU A 84 4.35 -13.64 17.56
CA LEU A 84 5.58 -14.01 18.26
C LEU A 84 5.34 -14.26 19.75
N ARG A 85 4.56 -13.39 20.40
CA ARG A 85 4.19 -13.56 21.83
C ARG A 85 3.35 -14.81 22.06
N ALA A 86 2.59 -15.27 21.07
CA ALA A 86 1.79 -16.48 21.11
C ALA A 86 2.55 -17.74 20.66
N GLY A 87 3.84 -17.64 20.35
CA GLY A 87 4.64 -18.76 19.83
C GLY A 87 4.26 -19.20 18.41
N GLN A 88 3.63 -18.32 17.64
CA GLN A 88 3.21 -18.57 16.26
C GLN A 88 4.22 -17.99 15.27
N GLU A 89 4.30 -18.59 14.08
CA GLU A 89 5.08 -18.02 12.98
C GLU A 89 4.43 -16.71 12.48
N PRO A 90 5.19 -15.61 12.34
CA PRO A 90 4.67 -14.36 11.83
C PRO A 90 4.22 -14.46 10.37
N ASP A 91 3.07 -13.87 10.04
CA ASP A 91 2.59 -13.81 8.66
C ASP A 91 2.03 -12.41 8.31
N ASP A 92 1.63 -12.22 7.05
CA ASP A 92 1.20 -10.92 6.51
C ASP A 92 -0.32 -10.74 6.38
N TYR A 93 -1.09 -11.72 6.86
CA TYR A 93 -2.53 -11.81 6.63
C TYR A 93 -3.36 -11.26 7.78
N VAL A 94 -4.20 -10.26 7.52
CA VAL A 94 -5.16 -9.76 8.51
C VAL A 94 -6.58 -10.20 8.19
N ASN A 95 -7.32 -10.69 9.18
CA ASN A 95 -8.76 -10.86 9.03
C ASN A 95 -9.44 -9.49 9.20
N PRO A 96 -10.10 -8.92 8.18
CA PRO A 96 -10.71 -7.60 8.33
C PRO A 96 -11.83 -7.55 9.36
N ALA A 97 -12.45 -8.70 9.66
CA ALA A 97 -13.50 -8.82 10.67
C ALA A 97 -12.99 -8.53 12.09
N THR A 98 -11.70 -8.77 12.36
CA THR A 98 -11.08 -8.51 13.67
C THR A 98 -10.62 -7.05 13.84
N LEU A 99 -10.66 -6.25 12.77
CA LEU A 99 -10.32 -4.83 12.82
C LEU A 99 -11.52 -3.98 13.25
N THR A 100 -11.23 -2.89 13.97
CA THR A 100 -12.23 -1.86 14.28
C THR A 100 -12.83 -1.28 12.99
N LYS A 101 -14.04 -0.74 13.09
CA LYS A 101 -14.73 -0.10 11.94
C LYS A 101 -13.88 1.04 11.35
N LEU A 102 -13.22 1.82 12.21
CA LEU A 102 -12.36 2.93 11.81
C LEU A 102 -11.13 2.43 11.03
N THR A 103 -10.37 1.49 11.61
CA THR A 103 -9.20 0.88 10.96
C THR A 103 -9.56 0.24 9.63
N ARG A 104 -10.69 -0.49 9.58
CA ARG A 104 -11.19 -1.10 8.34
C ARG A 104 -11.54 -0.05 7.29
N SER A 105 -12.07 1.10 7.70
CA SER A 105 -12.36 2.22 6.81
C SER A 105 -11.08 2.83 6.24
N TYR A 106 -10.11 3.15 7.10
CA TYR A 106 -8.83 3.68 6.64
C TYR A 106 -8.07 2.73 5.72
N LEU A 107 -8.04 1.44 6.08
CA LEU A 107 -7.40 0.42 5.26
C LEU A 107 -8.04 0.33 3.87
N ARG A 108 -9.38 0.41 3.79
CA ARG A 108 -10.10 0.45 2.51
C ARG A 108 -9.76 1.69 1.68
N GLU A 109 -9.67 2.86 2.29
CA GLU A 109 -9.30 4.09 1.57
C GLU A 109 -7.84 4.07 1.11
N ALA A 110 -6.92 3.53 1.92
CA ALA A 110 -5.53 3.29 1.53
C ALA A 110 -5.44 2.44 0.25
N PHE A 111 -6.14 1.31 0.21
CA PHE A 111 -6.14 0.44 -0.97
C PHE A 111 -6.80 1.08 -2.20
N ARG A 112 -7.85 1.88 -2.00
CA ARG A 112 -8.46 2.66 -3.09
C ARG A 112 -7.50 3.68 -3.67
N ALA A 113 -6.71 4.34 -2.83
CA ALA A 113 -5.70 5.30 -3.27
C ALA A 113 -4.61 4.63 -4.12
N VAL A 114 -4.09 3.47 -3.67
CA VAL A 114 -3.15 2.66 -4.44
C VAL A 114 -3.73 2.30 -5.81
N ALA A 115 -4.95 1.76 -5.86
CA ALA A 115 -5.60 1.38 -7.12
C ALA A 115 -5.84 2.58 -8.04
N SER A 116 -6.20 3.74 -7.48
CA SER A 116 -6.39 4.98 -8.23
C SER A 116 -5.10 5.45 -8.90
N VAL A 117 -3.99 5.47 -8.15
CA VAL A 117 -2.68 5.86 -8.69
C VAL A 117 -2.19 4.83 -9.71
N GLN A 118 -2.31 3.52 -9.45
CA GLN A 118 -1.97 2.49 -10.44
C GLN A 118 -2.75 2.65 -11.75
N LYS A 119 -4.05 2.96 -11.68
CA LYS A 119 -4.87 3.21 -12.87
C LYS A 119 -4.38 4.43 -13.66
N HIS A 120 -3.99 5.49 -12.95
CA HIS A 120 -3.44 6.70 -13.57
C HIS A 120 -2.11 6.41 -14.28
N VAL A 121 -1.16 5.76 -13.59
CA VAL A 121 0.14 5.35 -14.16
C VAL A 121 -0.04 4.44 -15.38
N ALA A 122 -0.95 3.47 -15.30
CA ALA A 122 -1.24 2.58 -16.42
C ALA A 122 -1.85 3.31 -17.62
N ALA A 123 -2.56 4.42 -17.41
CA ALA A 123 -3.06 5.25 -18.50
C ALA A 123 -1.93 6.04 -19.17
N GLU A 124 -1.03 6.65 -18.39
CA GLU A 124 0.11 7.40 -18.93
C GLU A 124 1.08 6.51 -19.72
N LEU A 125 1.41 5.32 -19.21
CA LEU A 125 2.27 4.37 -19.91
C LEU A 125 1.68 3.90 -21.24
N LYS A 126 0.35 3.83 -21.37
CA LYS A 126 -0.30 3.49 -22.65
C LYS A 126 -0.21 4.62 -23.67
N VAL A 127 -0.15 5.87 -23.24
CA VAL A 127 -0.02 7.03 -24.14
C VAL A 127 1.41 7.21 -24.64
N GLY A 128 2.42 6.93 -23.80
CA GLY A 128 3.84 7.07 -24.17
C GLY A 128 4.41 5.94 -25.04
N VAL A 129 3.64 4.90 -25.35
CA VAL A 129 4.05 3.73 -26.17
C VAL A 129 3.38 3.77 -27.57
N GLN A 130 2.76 4.90 -27.94
CA GLN A 130 2.21 5.12 -29.29
C GLN A 130 3.10 6.04 -30.12
#